data_AF-A0A8T3SZ16-F1
#
_entry.id   AF-A0A8T3SZ16-F1
#
_cell.length_a   1.000
_cell.length_b   1.000
_cell.length_c   1.000
_cell.angle_alpha   90.00
_cell.angle_beta   90.00
_cell.angle_gamma   90.00
#
_symmetry.space_group_name_H-M   'P 1'
#
loop_
_entity.id
_entity.type
_entity.pdbx_description
1 polymer ?
#
loop_
_entity_poly.entity_id
_entity_poly.type
_entity_poly.pdbx_seq_one_letter_code
_entity_poly.pdbx_strand_id
1 'polypeptide(L)'
;MSHDTWLHRSVRASVRPLIDTPVTPNHITTARLVSGLAAAAMFALDWQYWAAAMFLLSMLLDRADGELARASGKSSPWGHQYDLIADTSCNALAFVGIGIGLRDGLFGAAAIPMGIVAGAAIICILWWVTRVEQQHGRRAGELRALPRFDPDDAMIVIPAAALLDWMAPLLAAATVGAPLFAWAA
;
A
#
# COMPACT_ATOMS: atom_id res chain seq x y z
N MET A 1 16.48 8.24 13.74
CA MET A 1 15.79 6.99 13.30
C MET A 1 16.82 6.11 12.61
N SER A 2 16.94 4.84 12.97
CA SER A 2 18.06 3.94 12.58
C SER A 2 18.38 3.94 11.07
N HIS A 3 19.61 4.32 10.70
CA HIS A 3 20.05 4.63 9.33
C HIS A 3 20.57 3.43 8.49
N ASP A 4 20.51 2.18 8.98
CA ASP A 4 21.13 1.04 8.29
C ASP A 4 20.21 -0.20 8.25
N THR A 5 19.17 -0.15 7.42
CA THR A 5 18.42 -1.36 7.04
C THR A 5 18.79 -1.75 5.60
N TRP A 6 18.99 -3.04 5.31
CA TRP A 6 19.31 -3.57 3.97
C TRP A 6 18.35 -3.08 2.87
N LEU A 7 17.08 -2.86 3.22
CA LEU A 7 16.08 -2.29 2.34
C LEU A 7 16.44 -0.85 1.92
N HIS A 8 16.82 0.01 2.87
CA HIS A 8 17.22 1.40 2.59
C HIS A 8 18.44 1.49 1.68
N ARG A 9 19.40 0.56 1.79
CA ARG A 9 20.59 0.55 0.93
C ARG A 9 20.25 0.18 -0.51
N SER A 10 19.36 -0.80 -0.69
CA SER A 10 18.91 -1.26 -2.01
C SER A 10 18.05 -0.22 -2.71
N VAL A 11 17.10 0.40 -1.98
CA VAL A 11 16.27 1.48 -2.53
C VAL A 11 17.14 2.71 -2.86
N ARG A 12 18.07 3.10 -1.98
CA ARG A 12 18.99 4.23 -2.24
C ARG A 12 19.88 4.00 -3.47
N ALA A 13 20.30 2.75 -3.72
CA ALA A 13 21.08 2.39 -4.89
C ALA A 13 20.25 2.52 -6.18
N SER A 14 18.97 2.15 -6.16
CA SER A 14 18.05 2.30 -7.30
C SER A 14 17.62 3.74 -7.55
N VAL A 15 17.55 4.58 -6.50
CA VAL A 15 17.13 5.99 -6.59
C VAL A 15 18.29 6.91 -6.97
N ARG A 16 19.52 6.61 -6.56
CA ARG A 16 20.72 7.41 -6.85
C ARG A 16 20.92 7.84 -8.31
N PRO A 17 20.75 6.95 -9.31
CA PRO A 17 20.90 7.32 -10.71
C PRO A 17 19.83 8.30 -11.20
N LEU A 18 18.68 8.39 -10.52
CA LEU A 18 17.58 9.26 -10.92
C LEU A 18 17.68 10.69 -10.35
N ILE A 19 18.55 10.92 -9.36
CA ILE A 19 18.66 12.21 -8.66
C ILE A 19 19.03 13.37 -9.62
N ASP A 20 19.89 13.09 -10.61
CA ASP A 20 20.37 14.07 -11.60
C ASP A 20 19.57 14.03 -12.92
N THR A 21 18.44 13.33 -12.95
CA THR A 21 17.57 13.23 -14.14
C THR A 21 16.38 14.19 -14.03
N PRO A 22 15.69 14.50 -15.15
CA PRO A 22 14.43 15.24 -15.11
C PRO A 22 13.26 14.45 -14.48
N VAL A 23 13.49 13.21 -14.01
CA VAL A 23 12.45 12.42 -13.35
C VAL A 23 12.05 13.09 -12.04
N THR A 24 10.75 13.26 -11.85
CA THR A 24 10.16 13.81 -10.63
C THR A 24 9.63 12.68 -9.74
N PRO A 25 9.53 12.87 -8.41
CA PRO A 25 8.88 11.90 -7.52
C PRO A 25 7.50 11.50 -8.03
N ASN A 26 6.71 12.47 -8.53
CA ASN A 26 5.38 12.23 -9.09
C ASN A 26 5.38 11.23 -10.26
N HIS A 27 6.43 11.17 -11.09
CA HIS A 27 6.50 10.17 -12.17
C HIS A 27 6.61 8.74 -11.60
N ILE A 28 7.34 8.58 -10.49
CA ILE A 28 7.48 7.30 -9.80
C ILE A 28 6.16 6.96 -9.10
N THR A 29 5.50 7.93 -8.47
CA THR A 29 4.15 7.76 -7.90
C THR A 29 3.12 7.33 -8.95
N THR A 30 3.17 7.90 -10.16
CA THR A 30 2.31 7.45 -11.26
C THR A 30 2.64 6.02 -11.67
N ALA A 31 3.92 5.65 -11.75
CA ALA A 31 4.33 4.28 -12.07
C ALA A 31 3.86 3.29 -10.99
N ARG A 32 3.98 3.65 -9.71
CA ARG A 32 3.38 2.93 -8.58
C ARG A 32 1.89 2.73 -8.82
N LEU A 33 1.13 3.80 -9.05
CA LEU A 33 -0.32 3.72 -9.27
C LEU A 33 -0.68 2.75 -10.41
N VAL A 34 0.01 2.85 -11.56
CA VAL A 34 -0.22 1.95 -12.69
C VAL A 34 0.07 0.50 -12.32
N SER A 35 1.19 0.24 -11.64
CA SER A 35 1.55 -1.13 -11.22
C SER A 35 0.57 -1.69 -10.17
N GLY A 36 0.13 -0.90 -9.20
CA GLY A 36 -0.83 -1.33 -8.19
C GLY A 36 -2.22 -1.62 -8.78
N LEU A 37 -2.68 -0.80 -9.74
CA LEU A 37 -3.92 -1.07 -10.48
C LEU A 37 -3.81 -2.34 -11.33
N ALA A 38 -2.67 -2.55 -11.98
CA ALA A 38 -2.42 -3.79 -12.71
C ALA A 38 -2.42 -5.01 -11.78
N ALA A 39 -1.82 -4.90 -10.59
CA ALA A 39 -1.86 -5.96 -9.59
C ALA A 39 -3.29 -6.26 -9.11
N ALA A 40 -4.10 -5.23 -8.83
CA ALA A 40 -5.50 -5.39 -8.47
C ALA A 40 -6.32 -6.11 -9.56
N ALA A 41 -6.10 -5.75 -10.83
CA ALA A 41 -6.72 -6.43 -11.96
C ALA A 41 -6.26 -7.90 -12.07
N MET A 42 -4.97 -8.19 -11.85
CA MET A 42 -4.44 -9.54 -11.84
C MET A 42 -5.01 -10.38 -10.68
N PHE A 43 -5.21 -9.79 -9.49
CA PHE A 43 -5.91 -10.46 -8.39
C PHE A 43 -7.35 -10.81 -8.78
N ALA A 44 -8.07 -9.91 -9.46
CA ALA A 44 -9.43 -10.16 -9.93
C ALA A 44 -9.53 -11.26 -11.01
N LEU A 45 -8.44 -11.50 -11.75
CA LEU A 45 -8.30 -12.57 -12.75
C LEU A 45 -7.76 -13.89 -12.17
N ASP A 46 -7.58 -13.96 -10.84
CA ASP A 46 -7.00 -15.11 -10.14
C ASP A 46 -5.54 -15.44 -10.57
N TRP A 47 -4.80 -14.44 -11.06
CA TRP A 47 -3.38 -14.57 -11.40
C TRP A 47 -2.50 -14.26 -10.19
N GLN A 48 -2.74 -14.95 -9.07
CA GLN A 48 -2.24 -14.58 -7.74
C GLN A 48 -0.71 -14.37 -7.67
N TYR A 49 0.07 -15.25 -8.31
CA TYR A 49 1.54 -15.12 -8.34
C TYR A 49 2.02 -13.86 -9.07
N TRP A 50 1.42 -13.56 -10.23
CA TRP A 50 1.77 -12.37 -11.01
C TRP A 50 1.26 -11.09 -10.35
N ALA A 51 0.07 -11.16 -9.75
CA ALA A 51 -0.51 -10.09 -8.95
C ALA A 51 0.41 -9.75 -7.77
N ALA A 52 0.90 -10.76 -7.05
CA ALA A 52 1.83 -10.60 -5.94
C ALA A 52 3.16 -9.94 -6.37
N ALA A 53 3.74 -10.40 -7.48
CA ALA A 53 4.97 -9.81 -8.02
C ALA A 53 4.77 -8.35 -8.43
N MET A 54 3.65 -8.04 -9.10
CA MET A 54 3.31 -6.68 -9.51
C MET A 54 3.00 -5.77 -8.31
N PHE A 55 2.34 -6.30 -7.28
CA PHE A 55 2.06 -5.57 -6.05
C PHE A 55 3.35 -5.26 -5.27
N LEU A 56 4.28 -6.22 -5.18
CA LEU A 56 5.61 -6.00 -4.61
C LEU A 56 6.37 -4.91 -5.38
N LEU A 57 6.29 -4.91 -6.71
CA LEU A 57 6.87 -3.83 -7.52
C LEU A 57 6.26 -2.47 -7.17
N SER A 58 4.94 -2.39 -7.03
CA SER A 58 4.24 -1.17 -6.60
C SER A 58 4.75 -0.68 -5.24
N MET A 59 4.89 -1.57 -4.25
CA MET A 59 5.42 -1.23 -2.92
C MET A 59 6.89 -0.77 -2.97
N LEU A 60 7.70 -1.28 -3.90
CA LEU A 60 9.07 -0.81 -4.10
C LEU A 60 9.12 0.59 -4.72
N LEU A 61 8.21 0.88 -5.66
CA LEU A 61 8.11 2.19 -6.32
C LEU A 61 7.67 3.29 -5.36
N ASP A 62 6.73 2.99 -4.46
CA ASP A 62 6.36 3.82 -3.31
C ASP A 62 7.59 4.24 -2.49
N ARG A 63 8.35 3.26 -1.98
CA ARG A 63 9.55 3.58 -1.20
C ARG A 63 10.58 4.38 -2.00
N ALA A 64 10.67 4.15 -3.30
CA ALA A 64 11.57 4.87 -4.18
C ALA A 64 11.17 6.34 -4.38
N ASP A 65 9.87 6.66 -4.50
CA ASP A 65 9.42 8.05 -4.68
C ASP A 65 9.63 8.91 -3.42
N GLY A 66 9.39 8.34 -2.23
CA GLY A 66 9.59 9.01 -0.95
C GLY A 66 11.07 9.19 -0.61
N GLU A 67 11.92 8.21 -0.93
CA GLU A 67 13.38 8.39 -0.86
C GLU A 67 13.88 9.43 -1.88
N LEU A 68 13.36 9.43 -3.12
CA LEU A 68 13.75 10.42 -4.13
C LEU A 68 13.35 11.83 -3.69
N ALA A 69 12.12 12.04 -3.22
CA ALA A 69 11.64 13.34 -2.76
C ALA A 69 12.50 13.91 -1.63
N ARG A 70 12.93 13.07 -0.68
CA ARG A 70 13.82 13.45 0.42
C ARG A 70 15.25 13.72 -0.05
N ALA A 71 15.78 12.87 -0.93
CA ALA A 71 17.16 12.98 -1.41
C ALA A 71 17.36 14.14 -2.39
N SER A 72 16.37 14.43 -3.25
CA SER A 72 16.46 15.48 -4.26
C SER A 72 15.93 16.84 -3.78
N GLY A 73 15.41 16.94 -2.55
CA GLY A 73 14.80 18.15 -2.00
C GLY A 73 13.56 18.64 -2.76
N LYS A 74 12.93 17.77 -3.57
CA LYS A 74 11.76 18.10 -4.43
C LYS A 74 10.42 17.79 -3.74
N SER A 75 10.38 17.79 -2.41
CA SER A 75 9.14 17.55 -1.65
C SER A 75 8.15 18.70 -1.86
N SER A 76 6.89 18.38 -2.20
CA SER A 76 5.82 19.36 -2.32
C SER A 76 4.57 18.90 -1.57
N PRO A 77 3.73 19.81 -1.03
CA PRO A 77 2.48 19.43 -0.37
C PRO A 77 1.53 18.65 -1.29
N TRP A 78 1.46 19.06 -2.55
CA TRP A 78 0.65 18.37 -3.57
C TRP A 78 1.19 16.97 -3.88
N GLY A 79 2.51 16.82 -4.03
CA GLY A 79 3.12 15.51 -4.28
C GLY A 79 2.89 14.53 -3.13
N HIS A 80 2.98 15.01 -1.89
CA HIS A 80 2.67 14.18 -0.72
C HIS A 80 1.20 13.72 -0.70
N GLN A 81 0.26 14.61 -1.04
CA GLN A 81 -1.15 14.23 -1.15
C GLN A 81 -1.40 13.25 -2.30
N TYR A 82 -0.73 13.43 -3.45
CA TYR A 82 -0.85 12.54 -4.59
C TYR A 82 -0.35 11.13 -4.27
N ASP A 83 0.81 11.04 -3.61
CA ASP A 83 1.38 9.78 -3.14
C ASP A 83 0.44 9.03 -2.19
N LEU A 84 -0.13 9.75 -1.22
CA LEU A 84 -1.08 9.18 -0.27
C LEU A 84 -2.35 8.63 -0.94
N ILE A 85 -2.89 9.36 -1.92
CA ILE A 85 -4.05 8.92 -2.70
C ILE A 85 -3.69 7.70 -3.55
N ALA A 86 -2.52 7.71 -4.19
CA ALA A 86 -2.06 6.61 -5.02
C ALA A 86 -1.88 5.34 -4.19
N ASP A 87 -1.22 5.43 -3.03
CA ASP A 87 -1.06 4.32 -2.09
C ASP A 87 -2.40 3.70 -1.71
N THR A 88 -3.28 4.52 -1.13
CA THR A 88 -4.55 4.03 -0.60
C THR A 88 -5.44 3.47 -1.69
N SER A 89 -5.41 4.04 -2.90
CA SER A 89 -6.12 3.49 -4.06
C SER A 89 -5.58 2.11 -4.44
N CYS A 90 -4.26 1.92 -4.48
CA CYS A 90 -3.66 0.62 -4.79
C CYS A 90 -4.02 -0.44 -3.73
N ASN A 91 -3.91 -0.10 -2.45
CA ASN A 91 -4.21 -1.02 -1.35
C ASN A 91 -5.69 -1.38 -1.31
N ALA A 92 -6.59 -0.40 -1.40
CA ALA A 92 -8.03 -0.64 -1.38
C ALA A 92 -8.47 -1.49 -2.58
N LEU A 93 -7.99 -1.18 -3.78
CA LEU A 93 -8.35 -1.92 -4.99
C LEU A 93 -7.72 -3.31 -5.03
N ALA A 94 -6.56 -3.54 -4.41
CA ALA A 94 -6.01 -4.88 -4.28
C ALA A 94 -6.96 -5.80 -3.50
N PHE A 95 -7.53 -5.36 -2.38
CA PHE A 95 -8.52 -6.15 -1.63
C PHE A 95 -9.82 -6.38 -2.40
N VAL A 96 -10.28 -5.39 -3.17
CA VAL A 96 -11.43 -5.58 -4.07
C VAL A 96 -11.11 -6.63 -5.14
N GLY A 97 -9.92 -6.56 -5.74
CA GLY A 97 -9.43 -7.53 -6.71
C GLY A 97 -9.36 -8.95 -6.14
N ILE A 98 -8.80 -9.11 -4.94
CA ILE A 98 -8.74 -10.40 -4.21
C ILE A 98 -10.16 -10.94 -3.98
N GLY A 99 -11.10 -10.09 -3.55
CA GLY A 99 -12.50 -10.49 -3.38
C GLY A 99 -13.17 -10.97 -4.67
N ILE A 100 -12.86 -10.34 -5.81
CA ILE A 100 -13.36 -10.77 -7.12
C ILE A 100 -12.71 -12.08 -7.58
N GLY A 101 -11.39 -12.24 -7.38
CA GLY A 101 -10.66 -13.45 -7.75
C GLY A 101 -11.12 -14.68 -6.97
N LEU A 102 -11.45 -14.50 -5.69
CA LEU A 102 -11.91 -15.58 -4.80
C LEU A 102 -13.41 -15.90 -4.91
N ARG A 103 -14.14 -15.30 -5.87
CA ARG A 103 -15.60 -15.46 -6.01
C ARG A 103 -16.05 -16.90 -6.26
N ASP A 104 -15.18 -17.72 -6.84
CA ASP A 104 -15.45 -19.13 -7.17
C ASP A 104 -14.89 -20.09 -6.09
N GLY A 105 -14.33 -19.54 -5.00
CA GLY A 105 -13.68 -20.26 -3.90
C GLY A 105 -14.54 -20.39 -2.64
N LEU A 106 -13.87 -20.49 -1.48
CA LEU A 106 -14.46 -20.81 -0.16
C LEU A 106 -15.66 -19.94 0.23
N PHE A 107 -15.63 -18.65 -0.09
CA PHE A 107 -16.68 -17.70 0.28
C PHE A 107 -17.72 -17.48 -0.83
N GLY A 108 -17.54 -18.08 -2.01
CA GLY A 108 -18.41 -17.87 -3.15
C GLY A 108 -18.61 -16.38 -3.49
N ALA A 109 -19.84 -16.02 -3.86
CA ALA A 109 -20.20 -14.63 -4.15
C ALA A 109 -20.02 -13.65 -2.97
N ALA A 110 -19.88 -14.14 -1.73
CA ALA A 110 -19.63 -13.28 -0.56
C ALA A 110 -18.19 -12.72 -0.54
N ALA A 111 -17.25 -13.30 -1.30
CA ALA A 111 -15.89 -12.78 -1.40
C ALA A 111 -15.85 -11.33 -1.94
N ILE A 112 -16.76 -10.98 -2.86
CA ILE A 112 -16.83 -9.64 -3.47
C ILE A 112 -17.17 -8.56 -2.42
N PRO A 113 -18.30 -8.64 -1.68
CA PRO A 113 -18.60 -7.66 -0.64
C PRO A 113 -17.55 -7.67 0.48
N MET A 114 -16.93 -8.81 0.81
CA MET A 114 -15.81 -8.87 1.76
C MET A 114 -14.62 -8.01 1.32
N GLY A 115 -14.25 -8.07 0.04
CA GLY A 115 -13.18 -7.25 -0.54
C GLY A 115 -13.53 -5.76 -0.57
N ILE A 116 -14.79 -5.42 -0.89
CA ILE A 116 -15.29 -4.03 -0.85
C ILE A 116 -15.23 -3.47 0.57
N VAL A 117 -15.67 -4.24 1.57
CA VAL A 117 -15.63 -3.82 2.98
C VAL A 117 -14.19 -3.60 3.45
N ALA A 118 -13.28 -4.52 3.12
CA ALA A 118 -11.86 -4.36 3.45
C ALA A 118 -11.25 -3.12 2.79
N GLY A 119 -11.51 -2.89 1.49
CA GLY A 119 -11.03 -1.71 0.77
C GLY A 119 -11.61 -0.39 1.32
N ALA A 120 -12.90 -0.37 1.65
CA ALA A 120 -13.54 0.79 2.27
C ALA A 120 -12.93 1.09 3.66
N ALA A 121 -12.65 0.06 4.45
CA ALA A 121 -12.01 0.23 5.75
C ALA A 121 -10.61 0.85 5.64
N ILE A 122 -9.81 0.44 4.64
CA ILE A 122 -8.48 1.05 4.39
C ILE A 122 -8.60 2.55 4.10
N ILE A 123 -9.55 2.93 3.22
CA ILE A 123 -9.81 4.34 2.92
C ILE A 123 -10.24 5.11 4.17
N CYS A 124 -11.13 4.53 4.99
CA CYS A 124 -11.57 5.12 6.25
C CYS A 124 -10.42 5.30 7.24
N ILE A 125 -9.53 4.32 7.36
CA ILE A 125 -8.35 4.40 8.24
C ILE A 125 -7.44 5.53 7.80
N LEU A 126 -7.12 5.62 6.49
CA LEU A 126 -6.30 6.71 5.98
C LEU A 126 -6.94 8.07 6.26
N TRP A 127 -8.23 8.20 5.95
CA TRP A 127 -8.97 9.43 6.17
C TRP A 127 -8.97 9.85 7.64
N TRP A 128 -9.09 8.88 8.54
CA TRP A 128 -8.99 9.12 9.99
C TRP A 128 -7.59 9.59 10.39
N VAL A 129 -6.55 8.86 9.98
CA VAL A 129 -5.14 9.20 10.29
C VAL A 129 -4.82 10.62 9.83
N THR A 130 -5.14 10.94 8.58
CA THR A 130 -4.92 12.30 8.02
C THR A 130 -5.71 13.39 8.74
N ARG A 131 -6.97 13.11 9.14
CA ARG A 131 -7.79 14.02 9.96
C ARG A 131 -7.13 14.31 11.31
N VAL A 132 -6.62 13.29 11.99
CA VAL A 132 -5.98 13.44 13.31
C VAL A 132 -4.69 14.26 13.20
N GLU A 133 -3.90 14.03 12.16
CA GLU A 133 -2.67 14.80 11.89
C GLU A 133 -2.94 16.29 11.70
N GLN A 134 -3.99 16.65 10.97
CA GLN A 134 -4.39 18.04 10.76
C GLN A 134 -4.83 18.74 12.05
N GLN A 135 -5.49 18.02 12.96
CA GLN A 135 -6.01 18.60 14.20
C GLN A 135 -4.96 18.75 15.30
N HIS A 136 -4.02 17.82 15.42
CA HIS A 136 -3.06 17.81 16.53
C HIS A 136 -1.73 18.48 16.19
N GLY A 137 -1.50 18.90 14.94
CA GLY A 137 -0.25 19.54 14.49
C GLY A 137 1.00 18.67 14.70
N ARG A 138 0.82 17.43 15.17
CA ARG A 138 1.82 16.39 15.36
C ARG A 138 1.56 15.35 14.28
N ARG A 139 2.63 14.89 13.63
CA ARG A 139 2.62 13.69 12.81
C ARG A 139 2.13 12.53 13.68
N ALA A 140 0.84 12.23 13.64
CA ALA A 140 0.25 11.09 14.34
C ALA A 140 0.88 9.78 13.85
N GLY A 141 1.46 9.77 12.63
CA GLY A 141 2.37 8.73 12.17
C GLY A 141 3.56 8.46 13.10
N GLU A 142 4.08 9.45 13.83
CA GLU A 142 5.20 9.26 14.77
C GLU A 142 4.76 8.67 16.14
N LEU A 143 3.48 8.80 16.53
CA LEU A 143 2.97 8.32 17.82
C LEU A 143 2.57 6.84 17.82
N ARG A 144 2.41 6.22 16.65
CA ARG A 144 2.08 4.79 16.48
C ARG A 144 3.11 4.00 15.67
N ALA A 145 4.24 4.62 15.32
CA ALA A 145 5.43 3.89 14.91
C ALA A 145 5.90 3.05 16.11
N LEU A 146 5.54 1.76 16.14
CA LEU A 146 6.45 0.80 16.75
C LEU A 146 7.82 1.10 16.13
N PRO A 147 8.94 1.14 16.89
CA PRO A 147 10.23 1.70 16.44
C PRO A 147 10.82 1.15 15.12
N ARG A 148 10.16 0.19 14.45
CA ARG A 148 10.57 -0.53 13.25
C ARG A 148 9.46 -0.92 12.26
N PHE A 149 8.17 -0.57 12.47
CA PHE A 149 7.09 -1.08 11.60
C PHE A 149 6.13 0.03 11.18
N ASP A 150 6.13 0.38 9.88
CA ASP A 150 5.13 1.27 9.30
C ASP A 150 3.84 0.48 8.99
N PRO A 151 2.64 1.09 9.11
CA PRO A 151 1.39 0.46 8.69
C PRO A 151 1.44 -0.05 7.24
N ASP A 152 2.18 0.64 6.38
CA ASP A 152 2.37 0.29 4.97
C ASP A 152 3.20 -1.00 4.80
N ASP A 153 4.07 -1.33 5.77
CA ASP A 153 4.79 -2.61 5.80
C ASP A 153 3.86 -3.80 6.08
N ALA A 154 2.69 -3.57 6.70
CA ALA A 154 1.70 -4.62 6.88
C ALA A 154 1.20 -5.16 5.55
N MET A 155 1.22 -4.37 4.46
CA MET A 155 0.75 -4.77 3.14
C MET A 155 1.61 -5.85 2.48
N ILE A 156 2.81 -6.14 3.02
CA ILE A 156 3.62 -7.28 2.57
C ILE A 156 2.94 -8.63 2.81
N VAL A 157 1.93 -8.65 3.69
CA VAL A 157 1.08 -9.82 3.93
C VAL A 157 0.31 -10.24 2.67
N ILE A 158 -0.04 -9.31 1.78
CA ILE A 158 -0.78 -9.60 0.54
C ILE A 158 0.05 -10.51 -0.38
N PRO A 159 1.25 -10.12 -0.85
CA PRO A 159 2.04 -10.99 -1.69
C PRO A 159 2.50 -12.25 -0.97
N ALA A 160 2.80 -12.19 0.34
CA ALA A 160 3.15 -13.38 1.11
C ALA A 160 2.00 -14.40 1.15
N ALA A 161 0.78 -13.94 1.41
CA ALA A 161 -0.39 -14.81 1.43
C ALA A 161 -0.75 -15.33 0.03
N ALA A 162 -0.49 -14.56 -1.03
CA ALA A 162 -0.67 -15.04 -2.41
C ALA A 162 0.31 -16.18 -2.75
N LEU A 163 1.55 -16.12 -2.26
CA LEU A 163 2.54 -17.19 -2.44
C LEU A 163 2.25 -18.45 -1.62
N LEU A 164 1.54 -18.31 -0.49
CA LEU A 164 1.19 -19.39 0.42
C LEU A 164 -0.22 -19.97 0.18
N ASP A 165 -0.93 -19.48 -0.84
CA ASP A 165 -2.34 -19.81 -1.11
C ASP A 165 -3.28 -19.52 0.08
N TRP A 166 -2.95 -18.44 0.81
CA TRP A 166 -3.66 -17.97 2.01
C TRP A 166 -4.52 -16.73 1.72
N MET A 167 -4.93 -16.54 0.47
CA MET A 167 -5.76 -15.39 0.08
C MET A 167 -7.14 -15.39 0.75
N ALA A 168 -7.77 -16.56 0.88
CA ALA A 168 -9.04 -16.70 1.57
C ALA A 168 -8.97 -16.31 3.07
N PRO A 169 -8.09 -16.90 3.89
CA PRO A 169 -7.97 -16.49 5.29
C PRO A 169 -7.50 -15.04 5.44
N LEU A 170 -6.67 -14.52 4.52
CA LEU A 170 -6.30 -13.10 4.53
C LEU A 170 -7.53 -12.20 4.33
N LEU A 171 -8.36 -12.50 3.33
CA LEU A 171 -9.56 -11.71 3.04
C LEU A 171 -10.51 -11.72 4.25
N ALA A 172 -10.74 -12.88 4.86
CA ALA A 172 -11.56 -13.00 6.06
C ALA A 172 -11.01 -12.19 7.23
N ALA A 173 -9.70 -12.27 7.47
CA ALA A 173 -9.02 -11.49 8.50
C ALA A 173 -9.13 -9.98 8.23
N ALA A 174 -8.97 -9.54 6.98
CA ALA A 174 -9.07 -8.14 6.60
C ALA A 174 -10.50 -7.59 6.72
N THR A 175 -11.52 -8.37 6.33
CA THR A 175 -12.92 -7.97 6.46
C THR A 175 -13.35 -7.75 7.91
N VAL A 176 -12.76 -8.45 8.88
CA VAL A 176 -13.07 -8.26 10.31
C VAL A 176 -12.11 -7.25 10.94
N GLY A 177 -10.81 -7.42 10.71
CA GLY A 177 -9.75 -6.66 11.36
C GLY A 177 -9.70 -5.18 10.93
N ALA A 178 -9.84 -4.89 9.64
CA ALA A 178 -9.73 -3.51 9.16
C ALA A 178 -10.90 -2.64 9.66
N PRO A 179 -12.18 -3.07 9.62
CA PRO A 179 -13.28 -2.30 10.20
C PRO A 179 -13.19 -2.14 11.73
N LEU A 180 -12.76 -3.18 12.45
CA LEU A 180 -12.58 -3.09 13.90
C LEU A 180 -11.53 -2.04 14.27
N PHE A 181 -10.42 -2.00 13.53
CA PHE A 181 -9.41 -0.97 13.72
C PHE A 181 -9.94 0.42 13.36
N ALA A 182 -10.68 0.54 12.24
CA ALA A 182 -11.29 1.80 11.83
C ALA A 182 -12.32 2.33 12.85
N TRP A 183 -13.03 1.45 13.55
CA TRP A 183 -14.00 1.82 14.58
C TRP A 183 -13.35 2.20 15.92
N ALA A 184 -12.20 1.59 16.24
CA ALA A 184 -11.45 1.86 17.47
C ALA A 184 -10.43 3.01 17.35
N ALA A 185 -10.16 3.48 16.13
CA ALA A 185 -9.25 4.59 15.84
C ALA A 185 -9.91 5.93 16.12
#